data_AF-A0A8E2ARL6-F1
#
_entry.id   AF-A0A8E2ARL6-F1
#
_cell.length_a   1.000
_cell.length_b   1.000
_cell.length_c   1.000
_cell.angle_alpha   90.00
_cell.angle_beta   90.00
_cell.angle_gamma   90.00
#
_symmetry.space_group_name_H-M   'P 1'
#
loop_
_entity.id
_entity.type
_entity.pdbx_description
1 polymer ?
#
loop_
_entity_poly.entity_id
_entity_poly.type
_entity_poly.pdbx_seq_one_letter_code
_entity_poly.pdbx_strand_id
1 'polypeptide(L)'
;MHVLRLWTRPGGLTFGYTARVVAKVILASWPLAVPYIVCFYATGVHKRVARIRVGICVIWRTCREWIRPSYFKYRDLNAEGKYWERSARDQKALQASNASTIPPEVPLVKYYMPKLLPPYRSLDREDLEAKEYYLSARIYCKWHRMVFQGPHHPTLRQAEELVRWHSNRDRREMYRISRMLTDEEVFGQSVPWDPRYRYIWRKWLETKGGDIAIVFV
;
A
#
# COMPACT_ATOMS: atom_id res chain seq x y z
N MET A 1 70.11 12.76 34.21
CA MET A 1 69.14 13.31 35.17
C MET A 1 67.76 12.76 34.79
N HIS A 2 67.30 11.64 35.35
CA HIS A 2 66.51 11.55 36.60
C HIS A 2 65.51 12.71 36.70
N VAL A 3 64.19 12.50 36.67
CA VAL A 3 63.40 11.94 37.77
C VAL A 3 62.12 11.22 37.29
N LEU A 4 61.81 10.15 38.01
CA LEU A 4 60.69 9.22 38.00
C LEU A 4 59.48 9.73 38.82
N ARG A 5 58.33 9.05 38.62
CA ARG A 5 57.26 8.76 39.62
C ARG A 5 56.28 9.92 39.96
N LEU A 6 55.00 9.74 40.29
CA LEU A 6 54.23 8.60 40.84
C LEU A 6 52.72 8.84 40.59
N TRP A 7 52.00 7.77 40.23
CA TRP A 7 50.71 7.28 40.77
C TRP A 7 49.56 8.25 41.15
N THR A 8 48.35 7.95 40.68
CA THR A 8 47.33 7.17 41.44
C THR A 8 46.03 6.97 40.64
N ARG A 9 45.63 5.69 40.46
CA ARG A 9 44.21 5.30 40.46
C ARG A 9 43.73 5.28 41.91
N PRO A 10 42.46 5.61 42.18
CA PRO A 10 41.64 4.63 42.88
C PRO A 10 40.16 4.60 42.45
N GLY A 11 39.54 3.43 42.62
CA GLY A 11 38.11 3.18 42.90
C GLY A 11 37.09 3.61 41.84
N GLY A 12 36.30 2.75 41.19
CA GLY A 12 35.69 1.53 41.73
C GLY A 12 34.35 1.85 42.39
N LEU A 13 33.25 1.44 41.75
CA LEU A 13 31.99 1.02 42.37
C LEU A 13 31.01 2.08 42.92
N THR A 14 30.58 3.07 42.12
CA THR A 14 29.26 3.73 42.36
C THR A 14 28.50 4.11 41.07
N PHE A 15 29.17 4.21 39.92
CA PHE A 15 28.54 4.73 38.69
C PHE A 15 27.50 3.79 38.05
N GLY A 16 27.53 2.48 38.37
CA GLY A 16 26.61 1.50 37.79
C GLY A 16 25.21 1.49 38.42
N TYR A 17 25.09 1.89 39.70
CA TYR A 17 23.80 1.81 40.41
C TYR A 17 22.91 3.02 40.12
N THR A 18 23.48 4.22 40.02
CA THR A 18 22.73 5.44 39.69
C THR A 18 22.18 5.40 38.26
N ALA A 19 22.95 4.87 37.30
CA ALA A 19 22.50 4.74 35.91
C ALA A 19 21.32 3.77 35.74
N ARG A 20 21.29 2.67 36.49
CA ARG A 20 20.17 1.69 36.44
C ARG A 20 18.91 2.21 37.12
N VAL A 21 19.03 2.99 38.19
CA VAL A 21 17.88 3.62 38.85
C VAL A 21 17.29 4.71 37.95
N VAL A 22 18.12 5.55 37.34
CA VAL A 22 17.66 6.58 36.38
C VAL A 22 16.98 5.95 35.15
N ALA A 23 17.55 4.88 34.59
CA ALA A 23 16.93 4.18 33.46
C ALA A 23 15.57 3.54 33.82
N LYS A 24 15.43 2.97 35.03
CA LYS A 24 14.16 2.43 35.50
C LYS A 24 13.12 3.51 35.78
N VAL A 25 13.52 4.65 36.33
CA VAL A 25 12.62 5.80 36.54
C VAL A 25 12.14 6.35 35.18
N ILE A 26 13.01 6.45 34.18
CA ILE A 26 12.66 6.91 32.82
C ILE A 26 11.73 5.91 32.12
N LEU A 27 11.98 4.60 32.23
CA LEU A 27 11.11 3.55 31.67
C LEU A 27 9.74 3.47 32.37
N ALA A 28 9.68 3.71 33.68
CA ALA A 28 8.42 3.70 34.44
C ALA A 28 7.57 4.97 34.22
N SER A 29 8.19 6.09 33.84
CA SER A 29 7.50 7.37 33.55
C SER A 29 7.22 7.59 32.06
N TRP A 30 7.38 6.54 31.25
CA TRP A 30 7.34 6.59 29.78
C TRP A 30 6.00 7.00 29.12
N PRO A 31 4.80 6.98 29.75
CA PRO A 31 3.63 7.55 29.08
C PRO A 31 3.54 9.08 29.18
N LEU A 32 4.31 9.73 30.08
CA LEU A 32 4.11 11.14 30.41
C LEU A 32 5.31 12.05 30.13
N ALA A 33 6.51 11.50 29.92
CA ALA A 33 7.74 12.31 29.74
C ALA A 33 8.03 12.75 28.28
N VAL A 34 7.38 12.15 27.29
CA VAL A 34 7.62 12.44 25.86
C VAL A 34 7.24 13.86 25.42
N PRO A 35 6.16 14.51 25.91
CA PRO A 35 5.83 15.87 25.45
C PRO A 35 6.76 16.95 26.01
N TYR A 36 7.44 16.74 27.15
CA TYR A 36 8.21 17.80 27.81
C TYR A 36 9.65 17.97 27.27
N ILE A 37 10.32 16.88 26.88
CA ILE A 37 11.72 16.93 26.40
C ILE A 37 11.80 17.54 24.99
N VAL A 38 10.74 17.44 24.18
CA VAL A 38 10.69 18.01 22.82
C VAL A 38 10.49 19.54 22.85
N CYS A 39 9.93 20.11 23.93
CA CYS A 39 9.68 21.55 24.01
C CYS A 39 10.91 22.36 24.44
N PHE A 40 11.86 21.80 25.20
CA PHE A 40 12.99 22.58 25.73
C PHE A 40 14.15 22.81 24.75
N TYR A 41 14.22 22.07 23.64
CA TYR A 41 15.22 22.32 22.58
C TYR A 41 14.71 23.25 21.47
N ALA A 42 13.51 23.84 21.61
CA ALA A 42 12.82 24.59 20.57
C ALA A 42 12.82 26.12 20.78
N THR A 43 13.75 26.68 21.56
CA THR A 43 13.92 28.15 21.70
C THR A 43 15.10 28.73 20.90
N GLY A 44 15.80 27.90 20.12
CA GLY A 44 16.81 28.37 19.16
C GLY A 44 16.64 27.69 17.81
N VAL A 45 16.54 28.48 16.74
CA VAL A 45 16.49 28.08 15.31
C VAL A 45 15.07 27.88 14.72
N HIS A 46 14.51 29.00 14.27
CA HIS A 46 13.19 29.18 13.63
C HIS A 46 12.93 28.46 12.28
N LYS A 47 13.80 27.57 11.79
CA LYS A 47 13.61 26.91 10.47
C LYS A 47 13.40 25.39 10.50
N ARG A 48 13.41 24.76 11.68
CA ARG A 48 13.20 23.29 11.82
C ARG A 48 11.85 22.88 12.43
N VAL A 49 11.01 23.84 12.82
CA VAL A 49 9.72 23.59 13.48
C VAL A 49 8.67 22.99 12.51
N ALA A 50 8.74 23.32 11.21
CA ALA A 50 7.78 22.80 10.23
C ALA A 50 7.94 21.29 9.97
N ARG A 51 9.17 20.74 9.97
CA ARG A 51 9.40 19.31 9.71
C ARG A 51 9.04 18.42 10.89
N ILE A 52 9.22 18.91 12.12
CA ILE A 52 8.94 18.13 13.33
C ILE A 52 7.43 17.98 13.54
N ARG A 53 6.62 19.00 13.21
CA ARG A 53 5.14 18.90 13.24
C ARG A 53 4.62 17.83 12.27
N VAL A 54 5.23 17.68 11.10
CA VAL A 54 4.82 16.64 10.13
C VAL A 54 5.17 15.25 10.63
N GLY A 55 6.37 15.05 11.21
CA GLY A 55 6.79 13.75 11.75
C GLY A 55 5.92 13.26 12.91
N ILE A 56 5.55 14.13 13.83
CA ILE A 56 4.68 13.79 14.97
C ILE A 56 3.25 13.48 14.50
N CYS A 57 2.71 14.23 13.53
CA CYS A 57 1.40 13.95 12.95
C CYS A 57 1.35 12.61 12.20
N VAL A 58 2.43 12.21 11.51
CA VAL A 58 2.50 10.92 10.81
C VAL A 58 2.50 9.76 11.80
N ILE A 59 3.29 9.84 12.87
CA ILE A 59 3.37 8.81 13.92
C ILE A 59 2.03 8.70 14.68
N TRP A 60 1.37 9.82 14.97
CA TRP A 60 0.03 9.80 15.57
C TRP A 60 -1.02 9.17 14.65
N ARG A 61 -0.90 9.33 13.32
CA ARG A 61 -1.82 8.74 12.35
C ARG A 61 -1.65 7.21 12.28
N THR A 62 -0.42 6.70 12.26
CA THR A 62 -0.14 5.26 12.29
C THR A 62 -0.51 4.62 13.64
N CYS A 63 -0.25 5.28 14.77
CA CYS A 63 -0.69 4.76 16.08
C CYS A 63 -2.23 4.77 16.22
N ARG A 64 -2.93 5.76 15.65
CA ARG A 64 -4.40 5.80 15.64
C ARG A 64 -5.02 4.70 14.77
N GLU A 65 -4.34 4.26 13.73
CA GLU A 65 -4.79 3.11 12.91
C GLU A 65 -4.57 1.77 13.61
N TRP A 66 -3.56 1.65 14.49
CA TRP A 66 -3.33 0.45 15.30
C TRP A 66 -4.27 0.30 16.49
N ILE A 67 -4.85 1.41 16.98
CA ILE A 67 -5.84 1.40 18.08
C ILE A 67 -7.28 1.31 17.55
N ARG A 68 -7.50 1.32 16.22
CA ARG A 68 -8.83 1.06 15.68
C ARG A 68 -9.19 -0.40 15.89
N PRO A 69 -10.22 -0.72 16.68
CA PRO A 69 -10.70 -2.09 16.80
C PRO A 69 -11.10 -2.57 15.39
N SER A 70 -10.53 -3.70 15.00
CA SER A 70 -10.85 -4.42 13.79
C SER A 70 -12.36 -4.68 13.77
N TYR A 71 -13.08 -3.94 12.92
CA TYR A 71 -14.48 -4.12 12.52
C TYR A 71 -15.54 -4.11 13.64
N PHE A 72 -15.97 -2.92 14.06
CA PHE A 72 -17.36 -2.73 14.51
C PHE A 72 -18.29 -2.74 13.29
N LYS A 73 -18.52 -3.92 12.69
CA LYS A 73 -19.49 -4.10 11.60
C LYS A 73 -20.92 -3.86 12.08
N TYR A 74 -21.19 -4.05 13.37
CA TYR A 74 -22.49 -3.89 14.00
C TYR A 74 -22.45 -2.73 14.98
N ARG A 75 -23.55 -1.98 15.03
CA ARG A 75 -23.71 -0.81 15.91
C ARG A 75 -23.61 -1.19 17.39
N ASP A 76 -24.17 -2.33 17.77
CA ASP A 76 -24.24 -2.86 19.14
C ASP A 76 -24.21 -4.41 19.12
N LEU A 77 -23.81 -5.05 20.23
CA LEU A 77 -23.78 -6.52 20.37
C LEU A 77 -25.16 -7.18 20.14
N ASN A 78 -26.24 -6.48 20.51
CA ASN A 78 -27.61 -6.96 20.27
C ASN A 78 -27.95 -6.99 18.78
N ALA A 79 -27.42 -6.05 17.99
CA ALA A 79 -27.62 -6.03 16.54
C ALA A 79 -26.90 -7.20 15.86
N GLU A 80 -25.72 -7.58 16.36
CA GLU A 80 -25.00 -8.76 15.92
C GLU A 80 -25.76 -10.05 16.26
N GLY A 81 -26.29 -10.18 17.47
CA GLY A 81 -27.13 -11.31 17.86
C GLY A 81 -28.35 -11.49 16.95
N LYS A 82 -29.08 -10.41 16.67
CA LYS A 82 -30.23 -10.42 15.74
C LYS A 82 -29.84 -10.81 14.32
N TYR A 83 -28.66 -10.40 13.86
CA TYR A 83 -28.14 -10.81 12.55
C TYR A 83 -27.94 -12.33 12.50
N TRP A 84 -27.24 -12.89 13.49
CA TRP A 84 -26.97 -14.33 13.55
C TRP A 84 -28.24 -15.17 13.66
N GLU A 85 -29.22 -14.73 14.45
CA GLU A 85 -30.54 -15.39 14.52
C GLU A 85 -31.30 -15.38 13.19
N ARG A 86 -31.15 -14.32 12.39
CA ARG A 86 -31.79 -14.22 11.08
C ARG A 86 -31.08 -15.11 10.06
N SER A 87 -29.76 -15.07 10.04
CA SER A 87 -28.95 -15.95 9.18
C SER A 87 -29.16 -17.42 9.51
N ALA A 88 -29.31 -17.79 10.78
CA ALA A 88 -29.60 -19.17 11.17
C ALA A 88 -30.98 -19.65 10.68
N ARG A 89 -32.00 -18.76 10.69
CA ARG A 89 -33.32 -19.05 10.11
C ARG A 89 -33.24 -19.22 8.60
N ASP A 90 -32.54 -18.33 7.91
CA ASP A 90 -32.36 -18.39 6.46
C ASP A 90 -31.59 -19.66 6.06
N GLN A 91 -30.55 -20.03 6.82
CA GLN A 91 -29.80 -21.26 6.60
C GLN A 91 -30.69 -22.51 6.76
N LYS A 92 -31.56 -22.56 7.78
CA LYS A 92 -32.53 -23.65 7.95
C LYS A 92 -33.54 -23.71 6.81
N ALA A 93 -34.02 -22.55 6.33
CA ALA A 93 -34.91 -22.48 5.18
C ALA A 93 -34.24 -22.96 3.88
N LEU A 94 -32.96 -22.63 3.69
CA LEU A 94 -32.18 -23.09 2.53
C LEU A 94 -31.77 -24.56 2.64
N GLN A 95 -31.55 -25.08 3.85
CA GLN A 95 -31.29 -26.52 4.09
C GLN A 95 -32.48 -27.42 3.73
N ALA A 96 -33.71 -26.90 3.77
CA ALA A 96 -34.90 -27.65 3.38
C ALA A 96 -34.91 -28.02 1.88
N SER A 97 -34.12 -27.35 1.05
CA SER A 97 -33.95 -27.69 -0.36
C SER A 97 -32.80 -28.68 -0.55
N ASN A 98 -32.94 -29.88 0.02
CA ASN A 98 -32.03 -31.00 -0.24
C ASN A 98 -32.29 -31.53 -1.65
N ALA A 99 -31.86 -30.78 -2.68
CA ALA A 99 -31.95 -31.16 -4.09
C ALA A 99 -31.12 -32.42 -4.43
N SER A 100 -30.45 -33.01 -3.44
CA SER A 100 -29.69 -34.25 -3.51
C SER A 100 -30.51 -35.50 -3.18
N THR A 101 -31.70 -35.39 -2.57
CA THR A 101 -32.58 -36.53 -2.32
C THR A 101 -33.44 -36.78 -3.56
N ILE A 102 -32.82 -37.31 -4.62
CA ILE A 102 -33.49 -37.66 -5.87
C ILE A 102 -34.22 -38.99 -5.66
N PRO A 103 -35.55 -39.09 -5.89
CA PRO A 103 -36.24 -40.38 -5.92
C PRO A 103 -35.61 -41.28 -6.99
N PRO A 104 -35.50 -42.60 -6.78
CA PRO A 104 -34.84 -43.53 -7.72
C PRO A 104 -35.50 -43.58 -9.11
N GLU A 105 -36.69 -43.00 -9.26
CA GLU A 105 -37.52 -43.01 -10.46
C GLU A 105 -37.28 -41.81 -11.39
N VAL A 106 -36.47 -40.82 -10.96
CA VAL A 106 -36.15 -39.65 -11.79
C VAL A 106 -34.94 -39.98 -12.67
N PRO A 107 -35.06 -39.89 -14.01
CA PRO A 107 -33.96 -40.21 -14.90
C PRO A 107 -32.76 -39.32 -14.59
N LEU A 108 -31.62 -39.95 -14.30
CA LEU A 108 -30.37 -39.27 -14.03
C LEU A 108 -30.00 -38.45 -15.28
N VAL A 109 -30.23 -37.14 -15.23
CA VAL A 109 -29.88 -36.23 -16.32
C VAL A 109 -28.36 -36.17 -16.40
N LYS A 110 -27.78 -37.02 -17.26
CA LYS A 110 -26.32 -37.16 -17.47
C LYS A 110 -25.64 -35.85 -17.87
N TYR A 111 -26.42 -34.90 -18.40
CA TYR A 111 -25.97 -33.59 -18.86
C TYR A 111 -26.84 -32.51 -18.23
N TYR A 112 -26.70 -32.30 -16.92
CA TYR A 112 -27.19 -31.05 -16.34
C TYR A 112 -26.30 -29.93 -16.86
N MET A 113 -26.76 -29.22 -17.87
CA MET A 113 -26.16 -27.94 -18.25
C MET A 113 -26.72 -26.91 -17.27
N PRO A 114 -25.97 -26.48 -16.24
CA PRO A 114 -26.46 -25.47 -15.32
C PRO A 114 -26.88 -24.26 -16.14
N LYS A 115 -28.11 -23.80 -15.93
CA LYS A 115 -28.60 -22.58 -16.56
C LYS A 115 -27.60 -21.48 -16.23
N LEU A 116 -26.88 -21.00 -17.24
CA LEU A 116 -25.91 -19.91 -17.11
C LEU A 116 -26.58 -18.80 -16.29
N LEU A 117 -25.85 -18.25 -15.32
CA LEU A 117 -26.38 -17.22 -14.44
C LEU A 117 -27.08 -16.15 -15.29
N PRO A 118 -28.30 -15.72 -14.91
CA PRO A 118 -29.00 -14.71 -15.66
C PRO A 118 -28.10 -13.48 -15.91
N PRO A 119 -28.13 -12.90 -17.11
CA PRO A 119 -27.21 -11.82 -17.52
C PRO A 119 -27.29 -10.55 -16.65
N TYR A 120 -28.29 -10.42 -15.77
CA TYR A 120 -28.36 -9.30 -14.82
C TYR A 120 -27.46 -9.45 -13.59
N ARG A 121 -26.90 -10.65 -13.31
CA ARG A 121 -25.95 -10.88 -12.19
C ARG A 121 -24.50 -10.67 -12.59
N SER A 122 -24.18 -10.73 -13.88
CA SER A 122 -23.02 -10.03 -14.42
C SER A 122 -23.36 -8.56 -14.41
N LEU A 123 -23.23 -7.90 -13.26
CA LEU A 123 -22.93 -6.48 -13.29
C LEU A 123 -21.78 -6.36 -14.29
N ASP A 124 -22.00 -5.61 -15.37
CA ASP A 124 -20.98 -5.24 -16.34
C ASP A 124 -19.85 -4.56 -15.58
N ARG A 125 -18.97 -5.35 -14.95
CA ARG A 125 -17.60 -4.96 -14.77
C ARG A 125 -17.11 -4.93 -16.19
N GLU A 126 -17.28 -3.77 -16.82
CA GLU A 126 -16.69 -3.48 -18.12
C GLU A 126 -15.28 -4.03 -18.02
N ASP A 127 -15.00 -5.08 -18.79
CA ASP A 127 -13.68 -5.67 -18.76
C ASP A 127 -12.75 -4.60 -19.31
N LEU A 128 -12.09 -3.94 -18.38
CA LEU A 128 -11.21 -2.82 -18.67
C LEU A 128 -10.06 -3.31 -19.57
N GLU A 129 -9.78 -4.61 -19.62
CA GLU A 129 -8.80 -5.19 -20.53
C GLU A 129 -9.35 -5.38 -21.96
N ALA A 130 -10.66 -5.62 -22.11
CA ALA A 130 -11.31 -5.83 -23.40
C ALA A 130 -11.41 -4.55 -24.26
N LYS A 131 -11.46 -3.36 -23.64
CA LYS A 131 -11.43 -2.09 -24.38
C LYS A 131 -10.00 -1.73 -24.76
N GLU A 132 -9.69 -1.82 -26.05
CA GLU A 132 -8.40 -1.39 -26.61
C GLU A 132 -8.08 0.04 -26.18
N TYR A 133 -6.91 0.23 -25.58
CA TYR A 133 -6.47 1.54 -25.10
C TYR A 133 -5.34 2.06 -25.96
N TYR A 134 -5.62 3.14 -26.69
CA TYR A 134 -4.65 3.82 -27.53
C TYR A 134 -3.74 4.73 -26.69
N LEU A 135 -2.43 4.48 -26.74
CA LEU A 135 -1.40 5.31 -26.11
C LEU A 135 -0.53 5.93 -27.19
N SER A 136 -0.54 7.27 -27.29
CA SER A 136 0.30 7.95 -28.28
C SER A 136 1.80 7.81 -27.95
N ALA A 137 2.63 7.77 -28.98
CA ALA A 137 4.09 7.64 -28.85
C ALA A 137 4.72 8.77 -28.02
N ARG A 138 4.22 10.01 -28.18
CA ARG A 138 4.67 11.18 -27.39
C ARG A 138 4.43 10.99 -25.90
N ILE A 139 3.27 10.45 -25.53
CA ILE A 139 2.93 10.17 -24.13
C ILE A 139 3.83 9.06 -23.59
N TYR A 140 4.11 8.04 -24.38
CA TYR A 140 5.05 6.98 -24.00
C TYR A 140 6.46 7.54 -23.74
N CYS A 141 6.99 8.38 -24.63
CA CYS A 141 8.27 9.06 -24.41
C CYS A 141 8.28 9.89 -23.13
N LYS A 142 7.20 10.63 -22.86
CA LYS A 142 7.03 11.43 -21.64
C LYS A 142 7.08 10.55 -20.39
N TRP A 143 6.23 9.53 -20.35
CA TRP A 143 6.20 8.56 -19.27
C TRP A 143 7.57 7.91 -19.04
N HIS A 144 8.26 7.51 -20.11
CA HIS A 144 9.57 6.88 -20.03
C HIS A 144 10.61 7.81 -19.40
N ARG A 145 10.62 9.09 -19.76
CA ARG A 145 11.50 10.11 -19.13
C ARG A 145 11.21 10.30 -17.64
N MET A 146 9.95 10.22 -17.25
CA MET A 146 9.56 10.33 -15.83
C MET A 146 10.00 9.11 -15.03
N VAL A 147 9.88 7.90 -15.59
CA VAL A 147 10.09 6.65 -14.86
C VAL A 147 11.54 6.17 -14.88
N PHE A 148 12.25 6.35 -15.98
CA PHE A 148 13.62 5.86 -16.15
C PHE A 148 14.61 7.02 -16.16
N GLN A 149 15.63 6.90 -15.32
CA GLN A 149 16.73 7.85 -15.27
C GLN A 149 17.75 7.55 -16.37
N GLY A 150 18.30 8.59 -16.99
CA GLY A 150 19.43 8.47 -17.91
C GLY A 150 19.24 9.31 -19.18
N PRO A 151 20.28 9.42 -20.03
CA PRO A 151 20.20 10.16 -21.28
C PRO A 151 19.49 9.38 -22.41
N HIS A 152 19.39 8.06 -22.27
CA HIS A 152 18.82 7.19 -23.31
C HIS A 152 17.31 7.06 -23.14
N HIS A 153 16.59 7.79 -23.98
CA HIS A 153 15.14 7.74 -24.06
C HIS A 153 14.71 7.37 -25.48
N PRO A 154 13.61 6.61 -25.65
CA PRO A 154 13.16 6.18 -26.96
C PRO A 154 12.79 7.40 -27.81
N THR A 155 13.13 7.32 -29.10
CA THR A 155 12.62 8.26 -30.11
C THR A 155 11.13 8.01 -30.37
N LEU A 156 10.44 8.94 -31.03
CA LEU A 156 9.01 8.77 -31.34
C LEU A 156 8.74 7.50 -32.16
N ARG A 157 9.57 7.18 -33.16
CA ARG A 157 9.41 5.96 -33.97
C ARG A 157 9.62 4.69 -33.13
N GLN A 158 10.64 4.67 -32.28
CA GLN A 158 10.87 3.55 -31.35
C GLN A 158 9.72 3.40 -30.35
N ALA A 159 9.16 4.53 -29.87
CA ALA A 159 8.04 4.51 -28.96
C ALA A 159 6.78 3.88 -29.59
N GLU A 160 6.50 4.15 -30.87
CA GLU A 160 5.39 3.50 -31.59
C GLU A 160 5.51 1.98 -31.61
N GLU A 161 6.72 1.46 -31.80
CA GLU A 161 6.99 0.02 -31.73
C GLU A 161 6.90 -0.51 -30.30
N LEU A 162 7.50 0.21 -29.34
CA LEU A 162 7.54 -0.18 -27.93
C LEU A 162 6.14 -0.26 -27.30
N VAL A 163 5.24 0.65 -27.65
CA VAL A 163 3.85 0.68 -27.14
C VAL A 163 3.11 -0.62 -27.46
N ARG A 164 3.41 -1.27 -28.60
CA ARG A 164 2.73 -2.51 -29.02
C ARG A 164 2.96 -3.66 -28.05
N TRP A 165 4.11 -3.70 -27.39
CA TRP A 165 4.50 -4.77 -26.46
C TRP A 165 3.88 -4.63 -25.07
N HIS A 166 3.20 -3.51 -24.78
CA HIS A 166 2.55 -3.29 -23.49
C HIS A 166 1.08 -3.68 -23.52
N SER A 167 0.61 -4.30 -22.43
CA SER A 167 -0.81 -4.64 -22.25
C SER A 167 -1.68 -3.38 -22.19
N ASN A 168 -2.98 -3.50 -22.47
CA ASN A 168 -3.92 -2.39 -22.35
C ASN A 168 -3.92 -1.78 -20.93
N ARG A 169 -3.79 -2.64 -19.91
CA ARG A 169 -3.72 -2.25 -18.50
C ARG A 169 -2.48 -1.40 -18.22
N ASP A 170 -1.34 -1.79 -18.77
CA ASP A 170 -0.09 -1.03 -18.64
C ASP A 170 -0.18 0.31 -19.37
N ARG A 171 -0.70 0.33 -20.60
CA ARG A 171 -0.85 1.57 -21.37
C ARG A 171 -1.70 2.61 -20.64
N ARG A 172 -2.76 2.18 -19.94
CA ARG A 172 -3.58 3.07 -19.09
C ARG A 172 -2.81 3.63 -17.92
N GLU A 173 -2.01 2.79 -17.26
CA GLU A 173 -1.22 3.24 -16.12
C GLU A 173 -0.07 4.16 -16.55
N MET A 174 0.58 3.86 -17.69
CA MET A 174 1.54 4.75 -18.32
C MET A 174 0.92 6.12 -18.61
N TYR A 175 -0.29 6.14 -19.21
CA TYR A 175 -1.03 7.38 -19.44
C TYR A 175 -1.33 8.10 -18.12
N ARG A 176 -1.81 7.40 -17.09
CA ARG A 176 -2.10 7.97 -15.77
C ARG A 176 -0.88 8.65 -15.15
N ILE A 177 0.27 7.98 -15.18
CA ILE A 177 1.53 8.53 -14.67
C ILE A 177 1.98 9.73 -15.51
N SER A 178 1.89 9.64 -16.84
CA SER A 178 2.29 10.72 -17.75
C SER A 178 1.53 12.04 -17.53
N ARG A 179 0.33 11.96 -16.97
CA ARG A 179 -0.52 13.11 -16.64
C ARG A 179 -0.14 13.80 -15.33
N MET A 180 0.76 13.22 -14.53
CA MET A 180 1.14 13.79 -13.24
C MET A 180 2.06 15.01 -13.35
N LEU A 181 2.73 15.18 -14.49
CA LEU A 181 3.54 16.34 -14.83
C LEU A 181 3.08 16.92 -16.15
N THR A 182 3.35 18.20 -16.40
CA THR A 182 3.08 18.81 -17.71
C THR A 182 4.17 18.45 -18.73
N ASP A 183 3.96 18.76 -20.00
CA ASP A 183 4.96 18.50 -21.04
C ASP A 183 6.18 19.41 -20.87
N GLU A 184 5.95 20.64 -20.42
CA GLU A 184 7.00 21.64 -20.17
C GLU A 184 7.91 21.21 -19.02
N GLU A 185 7.37 20.58 -17.98
CA GLU A 185 8.16 20.08 -16.85
C GLU A 185 9.03 18.87 -17.23
N VAL A 186 8.55 18.00 -18.10
CA VAL A 186 9.26 16.74 -18.46
C VAL A 186 10.24 16.94 -19.62
N PHE A 187 9.87 17.73 -20.61
CA PHE A 187 10.70 17.99 -21.79
C PHE A 187 11.53 19.28 -21.66
N GLY A 188 11.16 20.17 -20.75
CA GLY A 188 11.97 21.33 -20.39
C GLY A 188 13.24 20.93 -19.65
N GLN A 189 14.28 21.75 -19.77
CA GLN A 189 15.60 21.48 -19.18
C GLN A 189 15.67 21.78 -17.67
N SER A 190 14.58 22.21 -17.04
CA SER A 190 14.64 22.84 -15.71
C SER A 190 14.45 21.89 -14.52
N VAL A 191 13.82 20.73 -14.71
CA VAL A 191 13.42 19.87 -13.59
C VAL A 191 14.35 18.66 -13.46
N PRO A 192 15.05 18.49 -12.31
CA PRO A 192 15.79 17.28 -12.02
C PRO A 192 14.88 16.05 -12.02
N TRP A 193 15.38 14.92 -12.49
CA TRP A 193 14.62 13.66 -12.49
C TRP A 193 14.22 13.24 -11.05
N ASP A 194 12.94 12.90 -10.86
CA ASP A 194 12.37 12.47 -9.57
C ASP A 194 12.10 10.96 -9.55
N PRO A 195 12.71 10.18 -8.62
CA PRO A 195 12.48 8.74 -8.49
C PRO A 195 11.06 8.36 -8.07
N ARG A 196 10.22 9.32 -7.64
CA ARG A 196 8.84 9.07 -7.23
C ARG A 196 8.02 8.32 -8.28
N TYR A 197 8.14 8.68 -9.55
CA TYR A 197 7.37 8.03 -10.63
C TYR A 197 7.84 6.61 -10.88
N ARG A 198 9.15 6.35 -10.73
CA ARG A 198 9.70 4.99 -10.77
C ARG A 198 9.13 4.12 -9.66
N TYR A 199 8.94 4.66 -8.46
CA TYR A 199 8.33 3.94 -7.35
C TYR A 199 6.85 3.62 -7.64
N ILE A 200 6.08 4.58 -8.15
CA ILE A 200 4.67 4.37 -8.53
C ILE A 200 4.57 3.26 -9.58
N TRP A 201 5.39 3.31 -10.63
CA TRP A 201 5.41 2.31 -11.68
C TRP A 201 5.80 0.92 -11.16
N ARG A 202 6.83 0.83 -10.32
CA ARG A 202 7.25 -0.44 -9.70
C ARG A 202 6.14 -1.04 -8.84
N LYS A 203 5.51 -0.23 -7.99
CA LYS A 203 4.41 -0.67 -7.13
C LYS A 203 3.22 -1.16 -7.96
N TRP A 204 2.94 -0.52 -9.10
CA TRP A 204 1.93 -1.00 -10.04
C TRP A 204 2.28 -2.39 -10.58
N LEU A 205 3.51 -2.59 -11.07
CA LEU A 205 3.95 -3.89 -11.56
C LEU A 205 3.85 -5.00 -10.50
N GLU A 206 4.21 -4.69 -9.25
CA GLU A 206 4.08 -5.61 -8.11
C GLU A 206 2.60 -5.94 -7.81
N THR A 207 1.69 -4.97 -7.94
CA THR A 207 0.26 -5.14 -7.63
C THR A 207 -0.53 -5.78 -8.77
N LYS A 208 -0.11 -5.56 -10.02
CA LYS A 208 -0.80 -6.05 -11.22
C LYS A 208 -0.87 -7.57 -11.27
N GLY A 209 0.19 -8.24 -10.78
CA GLY A 209 0.43 -9.66 -11.02
C GLY A 209 1.09 -9.88 -12.39
N GLY A 210 1.55 -11.11 -12.64
CA GLY A 210 2.10 -11.49 -13.94
C GLY A 210 1.01 -11.54 -15.02
N ASP A 211 1.36 -11.14 -16.25
CA ASP A 211 0.47 -11.30 -17.40
C ASP A 211 0.34 -12.80 -17.72
N ILE A 212 -0.87 -13.35 -17.56
CA ILE A 212 -1.14 -14.76 -17.87
C ILE A 212 -1.39 -14.86 -19.38
N ALA A 213 -0.43 -15.39 -20.12
CA ALA A 213 -0.64 -15.76 -21.52
C ALA A 213 -1.18 -17.19 -21.59
N ILE A 214 -2.43 -17.35 -22.06
CA ILE A 214 -2.98 -18.68 -22.39
C ILE A 214 -2.58 -18.98 -23.83
N VAL A 215 -1.61 -19.88 -24.01
CA VAL A 215 -1.19 -20.37 -25.33
C VAL A 215 -1.98 -21.63 -25.63
N PHE A 216 -2.84 -21.59 -26.65
CA PHE A 216 -3.48 -22.80 -27.19
C PHE A 216 -2.46 -23.52 -28.08
N VAL A 217 -2.19 -24.78 -27.77
CA VAL A 217 -1.33 -25.70 -28.52
C VAL A 217 -2.20 -26.65 -29.34
#